data_AF-A0A7J8GQH8-F1
#
_entry.id   AF-A0A7J8GQH8-F1
#
_cell.length_a   1.000
_cell.length_b   1.000
_cell.length_c   1.000
_cell.angle_alpha   90.00
_cell.angle_beta   90.00
_cell.angle_gamma   90.00
#
_symmetry.space_group_name_H-M   'P 1'
#
loop_
_entity.id
_entity.type
_entity.pdbx_description
1 polymer ?
#
loop_
_entity_poly.entity_id
_entity_poly.type
_entity_poly.pdbx_seq_one_letter_code
_entity_poly.pdbx_strand_id
1 'polypeptide(L)'
;MTADHLREKNIMRADFNKTNELLKEINAALQVSLEEMEEKYLMRESKPEDVQMITELRAMLTERDHVIKKLIEDNKFYQLELVNRETNFNKIFNSSPTVGVINPLTKVSVRCMCMSSRTITAGVSITHCCVPCNFPQRRPPQSEASPVASPDPQRQEWFARYFTF
;
A
#
# COMPACT_ATOMS: atom_id res chain seq x y z
N MET A 1 -12.19 -40.10 -84.51
CA MET A 1 -10.77 -40.32 -84.19
C MET A 1 -10.13 -39.09 -83.54
N THR A 2 -9.81 -38.00 -84.23
CA THR A 2 -9.13 -36.82 -83.61
C THR A 2 -9.99 -36.09 -82.57
N ALA A 3 -11.31 -35.99 -82.79
CA ALA A 3 -12.24 -35.36 -81.85
C ALA A 3 -12.41 -36.17 -80.54
N ASP A 4 -12.40 -37.50 -80.64
CA ASP A 4 -12.57 -38.41 -79.50
C ASP A 4 -11.36 -38.34 -78.56
N HIS A 5 -10.14 -38.37 -79.12
CA HIS A 5 -8.90 -38.22 -78.34
C HIS A 5 -8.81 -36.86 -77.63
N LEU A 6 -9.27 -35.79 -78.27
CA LEU A 6 -9.30 -34.47 -77.62
C LEU A 6 -10.30 -34.44 -76.46
N ARG A 7 -11.46 -35.09 -76.62
CA ARG A 7 -12.45 -35.23 -75.54
C ARG A 7 -11.90 -36.04 -74.38
N GLU A 8 -11.30 -37.19 -74.63
CA GLU A 8 -10.65 -38.03 -73.60
C GLU A 8 -9.57 -37.26 -72.83
N LYS A 9 -8.71 -36.51 -73.54
CA LYS A 9 -7.71 -35.63 -72.92
C LYS A 9 -8.35 -34.55 -72.03
N ASN A 10 -9.47 -33.97 -72.45
CA ASN A 10 -10.17 -32.96 -71.67
C ASN A 10 -10.83 -33.54 -70.41
N ILE A 11 -11.37 -34.76 -70.49
CA ILE A 11 -11.91 -35.49 -69.33
C ILE A 11 -10.79 -35.76 -68.31
N MET A 12 -9.68 -36.34 -68.75
CA MET A 12 -8.55 -36.61 -67.85
C MET A 12 -8.00 -35.33 -67.19
N ARG A 13 -7.97 -34.22 -67.92
CA ARG A 13 -7.58 -32.92 -67.35
C ARG A 13 -8.58 -32.44 -66.28
N ALA A 14 -9.87 -32.62 -66.51
CA ALA A 14 -10.91 -32.23 -65.56
C ALA A 14 -10.82 -33.08 -64.28
N ASP A 15 -10.63 -34.39 -64.40
CA ASP A 15 -10.48 -35.29 -63.26
C ASP A 15 -9.23 -34.98 -62.42
N PHE A 16 -8.11 -34.68 -63.09
CA PHE A 16 -6.89 -34.24 -62.42
C PHE A 16 -7.12 -32.95 -61.63
N ASN A 17 -7.74 -31.93 -62.25
CA ASN A 17 -8.04 -30.67 -61.58
C ASN A 17 -8.97 -30.89 -60.38
N LYS A 18 -10.00 -31.71 -60.53
CA LYS A 18 -10.93 -32.05 -59.43
C LYS A 18 -10.20 -32.69 -58.26
N THR A 19 -9.30 -33.64 -58.54
CA THR A 19 -8.50 -34.32 -57.51
C THR A 19 -7.54 -33.35 -56.82
N ASN A 20 -6.93 -32.44 -57.58
CA ASN A 20 -6.02 -31.42 -57.03
C ASN A 20 -6.75 -30.41 -56.14
N GLU A 21 -7.96 -29.98 -56.50
CA GLU A 21 -8.78 -29.12 -55.64
C GLU A 21 -9.20 -29.85 -54.37
N LEU A 22 -9.65 -31.11 -54.46
CA LEU A 22 -9.95 -31.92 -53.28
C LEU A 22 -8.73 -32.07 -52.35
N LEU A 23 -7.54 -32.26 -52.92
CA LEU A 23 -6.31 -32.35 -52.13
C LEU A 23 -6.00 -31.03 -51.41
N LYS A 24 -6.22 -29.88 -52.05
CA LYS A 24 -6.08 -28.57 -51.41
C LYS A 24 -7.08 -28.37 -50.29
N GLU A 25 -8.35 -28.75 -50.51
CA GLU A 25 -9.40 -28.68 -49.49
C GLU A 25 -9.04 -29.54 -48.28
N ILE A 26 -8.57 -30.78 -48.50
CA ILE A 26 -8.12 -31.67 -47.41
C ILE A 26 -6.95 -31.06 -46.66
N ASN A 27 -5.92 -30.55 -47.35
CA ASN A 27 -4.77 -29.93 -46.71
C ASN A 27 -5.17 -28.68 -45.91
N ALA A 28 -6.07 -27.85 -46.44
CA ALA A 28 -6.59 -26.68 -45.72
C ALA A 28 -7.37 -27.10 -44.47
N ALA A 29 -8.23 -28.11 -44.56
CA ALA A 29 -8.98 -28.63 -43.41
C ALA A 29 -8.05 -29.21 -42.33
N LEU A 30 -7.01 -29.94 -42.72
CA LEU A 30 -6.00 -30.46 -41.81
C LEU A 30 -5.23 -29.33 -41.12
N GLN A 31 -4.85 -28.29 -41.86
CA GLN A 31 -4.14 -27.14 -41.29
C GLN A 31 -4.99 -26.42 -40.24
N VAL A 32 -6.27 -26.20 -40.52
CA VAL A 32 -7.21 -25.59 -39.57
C VAL A 32 -7.35 -26.46 -38.32
N SER A 33 -7.54 -27.78 -38.49
CA SER A 33 -7.65 -28.69 -37.34
C SER A 33 -6.38 -28.73 -36.50
N LEU A 34 -5.21 -28.59 -37.12
CA LEU A 34 -3.92 -28.54 -36.43
C LEU A 34 -3.80 -27.25 -35.62
N GLU A 35 -4.11 -26.11 -36.23
CA GLU A 35 -4.10 -24.80 -35.57
C GLU A 35 -5.08 -24.75 -34.38
N GLU A 36 -6.30 -25.28 -34.55
CA GLU A 36 -7.28 -25.39 -33.45
C GLU A 36 -6.77 -26.24 -32.27
N MET A 37 -6.03 -27.31 -32.56
CA MET A 37 -5.47 -28.17 -31.52
C MET A 37 -4.27 -27.53 -30.83
N GLU A 38 -3.44 -26.81 -31.58
CA GLU A 38 -2.33 -26.01 -31.03
C GLU A 38 -2.86 -24.89 -30.14
N GLU A 39 -3.90 -24.17 -30.56
CA GLU A 39 -4.53 -23.12 -29.77
C GLU A 39 -5.08 -23.69 -28.46
N LYS A 40 -5.80 -24.82 -28.50
CA LYS A 40 -6.29 -25.49 -27.28
C LYS A 40 -5.15 -25.92 -26.34
N TYR A 41 -4.02 -26.34 -26.90
CA TYR A 41 -2.84 -26.70 -26.11
C TYR A 41 -2.18 -25.49 -25.46
N LEU A 42 -2.07 -24.38 -26.19
CA LEU A 42 -1.53 -23.12 -25.67
C LEU A 42 -2.46 -22.49 -24.61
N MET A 43 -3.77 -22.60 -24.81
CA MET A 43 -4.81 -22.11 -23.92
C MET A 43 -5.21 -23.13 -22.84
N ARG A 44 -4.35 -24.12 -22.59
CA ARG A 44 -4.64 -25.16 -21.61
C ARG A 44 -4.73 -24.56 -20.20
N GLU A 45 -5.79 -24.95 -19.49
CA GLU A 45 -5.96 -24.60 -18.08
C GLU A 45 -4.86 -25.18 -17.18
N SER A 46 -4.55 -24.45 -16.11
CA SER A 46 -3.66 -24.95 -15.05
C SER A 46 -4.31 -26.12 -14.32
N LYS A 47 -3.49 -26.94 -13.67
CA LYS A 47 -4.00 -28.09 -12.91
C LYS A 47 -4.95 -27.64 -11.79
N PRO A 48 -6.04 -28.37 -11.53
CA PRO A 48 -7.02 -27.96 -10.52
C PRO A 48 -6.40 -27.86 -9.12
N GLU A 49 -5.38 -28.67 -8.80
CA GLU A 49 -4.66 -28.60 -7.53
C GLU A 49 -3.92 -27.27 -7.37
N ASP A 50 -3.24 -26.80 -8.43
CA ASP A 50 -2.52 -25.52 -8.43
C ASP A 50 -3.52 -24.35 -8.32
N VAL A 51 -4.64 -24.42 -9.04
CA VAL A 51 -5.70 -23.41 -8.97
C VAL A 51 -6.31 -23.32 -7.58
N GLN A 52 -6.57 -24.47 -6.94
CA GLN A 52 -7.07 -24.53 -5.57
C GLN A 52 -6.06 -23.93 -4.58
N MET A 53 -4.78 -24.31 -4.68
CA MET A 53 -3.72 -23.76 -3.84
C MET A 53 -3.59 -22.24 -4.01
N ILE A 54 -3.61 -21.72 -5.24
CA ILE A 54 -3.59 -20.28 -5.50
C ILE A 54 -4.80 -19.59 -4.86
N THR A 55 -5.98 -20.20 -4.97
CA THR A 55 -7.22 -19.63 -4.42
C THR A 55 -7.18 -19.57 -2.89
N GLU A 56 -6.72 -20.64 -2.25
CA GLU A 56 -6.57 -20.70 -0.80
C GLU A 56 -5.55 -19.68 -0.30
N LEU A 57 -4.38 -19.60 -0.94
CA LEU A 57 -3.34 -18.63 -0.59
C LEU A 57 -3.85 -17.19 -0.74
N ARG A 58 -4.60 -16.89 -1.81
CA ARG A 58 -5.24 -15.58 -2.00
C ARG A 58 -6.24 -15.27 -0.89
N ALA A 59 -7.09 -16.23 -0.51
CA ALA A 59 -8.03 -16.06 0.60
C ALA A 59 -7.30 -15.78 1.93
N MET A 60 -6.24 -16.53 2.23
CA MET A 60 -5.43 -16.30 3.42
C MET A 60 -4.79 -14.92 3.43
N LEU A 61 -4.27 -14.43 2.29
CA LEU A 61 -3.73 -13.08 2.19
C LEU A 61 -4.79 -12.02 2.47
N THR A 62 -5.98 -12.15 1.87
CA THR A 62 -7.07 -11.20 2.10
C THR A 62 -7.51 -11.14 3.56
N GLU A 63 -7.55 -12.30 4.24
CA GLU A 63 -7.86 -12.37 5.67
C GLU A 63 -6.77 -11.69 6.52
N ARG A 64 -5.49 -11.93 6.19
CA ARG A 64 -4.37 -11.27 6.87
C ARG A 64 -4.40 -9.75 6.69
N ASP A 65 -4.67 -9.27 5.48
CA ASP A 65 -4.78 -7.84 5.20
C ASP A 65 -5.93 -7.19 5.99
N HIS A 66 -7.06 -7.89 6.13
CA HIS A 66 -8.17 -7.42 6.95
C HIS A 66 -7.77 -7.29 8.43
N VAL A 67 -7.11 -8.32 8.98
CA VAL A 67 -6.60 -8.31 10.35
C VAL A 67 -5.59 -7.19 10.56
N ILE A 68 -4.65 -7.01 9.63
CA ILE A 68 -3.64 -5.94 9.69
C ILE A 68 -4.33 -4.57 9.71
N LYS A 69 -5.28 -4.34 8.80
CA LYS A 69 -6.04 -3.09 8.74
C LYS A 69 -6.74 -2.79 10.06
N LYS A 70 -7.42 -3.78 10.63
CA LYS A 70 -8.09 -3.64 11.92
C LYS A 70 -7.11 -3.30 13.04
N LEU A 71 -5.98 -4.00 13.13
CA LEU A 71 -4.96 -3.74 14.15
C LEU A 71 -4.37 -2.33 14.05
N ILE A 72 -4.21 -1.80 12.83
CA ILE A 72 -3.74 -0.43 12.62
C ILE A 72 -4.78 0.59 13.09
N GLU A 73 -6.05 0.36 12.78
CA GLU A 73 -7.15 1.24 13.22
C GLU A 73 -7.25 1.24 14.76
N ASP A 74 -7.22 0.07 15.39
CA ASP A 74 -7.24 -0.09 16.85
C ASP A 74 -6.03 0.60 17.49
N ASN A 75 -4.83 0.43 16.93
CA ASN A 75 -3.62 1.05 17.46
C ASN A 75 -3.69 2.58 17.40
N LYS A 76 -4.14 3.14 16.27
CA LYS A 76 -4.35 4.59 16.11
C LYS A 76 -5.39 5.12 17.11
N PHE A 77 -6.47 4.37 17.31
CA PHE A 77 -7.50 4.71 18.28
C PHE A 77 -6.94 4.80 19.70
N TYR A 78 -6.22 3.77 20.16
CA TYR A 78 -5.64 3.76 21.51
C TYR A 78 -4.60 4.86 21.70
N GLN A 79 -3.77 5.14 20.70
CA GLN A 79 -2.80 6.23 20.78
C GLN A 79 -3.47 7.60 20.94
N LEU A 80 -4.48 7.88 20.12
CA LEU A 80 -5.21 9.15 20.20
C LEU A 80 -5.95 9.27 21.54
N GLU A 81 -6.52 8.18 22.03
CA GLU A 81 -7.24 8.17 23.29
C GLU A 81 -6.33 8.45 24.48
N LEU A 82 -5.13 7.86 24.51
CA LEU A 82 -4.12 8.12 25.54
C LEU A 82 -3.72 9.59 25.56
N VAL A 83 -3.45 10.19 24.39
CA VAL A 83 -3.12 11.62 24.28
C VAL A 83 -4.29 12.49 24.71
N ASN A 84 -5.52 12.14 24.34
CA ASN A 84 -6.71 12.87 24.76
C ASN A 84 -6.90 12.81 26.30
N ARG A 85 -6.71 11.63 26.90
CA ARG A 85 -6.77 11.47 28.37
C ARG A 85 -5.68 12.27 29.09
N GLU A 86 -4.43 12.23 28.60
CA GLU A 86 -3.33 13.00 29.17
C GLU A 86 -3.57 14.51 29.07
N THR A 87 -4.00 15.00 27.90
CA THR A 87 -4.32 16.42 27.71
C THR A 87 -5.50 16.86 28.58
N ASN A 88 -6.50 16.00 28.77
CA ASN A 88 -7.62 16.26 29.69
C ASN A 88 -7.15 16.31 31.15
N PHE A 89 -6.32 15.35 31.58
CA PHE A 89 -5.72 15.33 32.91
C PHE A 89 -4.90 16.59 33.18
N ASN A 90 -4.05 17.00 32.23
CA ASN A 90 -3.26 18.23 32.34
C ASN A 90 -4.13 19.49 32.49
N LYS A 91 -5.28 19.55 31.81
CA LYS A 91 -6.21 20.68 31.94
C LYS A 91 -6.86 20.74 33.32
N ILE A 92 -7.20 19.60 33.91
CA ILE A 92 -7.93 19.52 35.19
C ILE A 92 -6.99 19.64 36.39
N PHE A 93 -5.82 18.98 36.34
CA PHE A 93 -4.94 18.83 37.50
C PHE A 93 -3.66 19.66 37.45
N ASN A 94 -3.21 20.08 36.25
CA ASN A 94 -2.04 20.95 36.10
C ASN A 94 -2.39 22.43 35.82
N SER A 95 -3.67 22.81 35.82
CA SER A 95 -4.02 24.22 35.90
C SER A 95 -3.65 24.71 37.30
N SER A 96 -2.64 25.59 37.44
CA SER A 96 -2.44 26.34 38.67
C SER A 96 -3.59 27.34 38.79
N PRO A 97 -4.64 27.09 39.58
CA PRO A 97 -5.66 28.12 39.76
C PRO A 97 -4.98 29.25 40.54
N THR A 98 -5.13 30.50 40.09
CA THR A 98 -4.65 31.65 40.85
C THR A 98 -5.46 31.74 42.15
N VAL A 99 -5.01 31.04 43.20
CA VAL A 99 -5.57 31.12 44.54
C VAL A 99 -4.98 32.35 45.22
N GLY A 100 -5.65 33.48 45.03
CA GLY A 100 -5.40 34.71 45.76
C GLY A 100 -6.55 35.01 46.70
N VAL A 101 -6.25 35.36 47.95
CA VAL A 101 -7.20 36.15 48.75
C VAL A 101 -7.31 37.51 48.04
N ILE A 102 -8.48 37.82 47.48
CA ILE A 102 -8.74 39.11 46.85
C ILE A 102 -8.61 40.19 47.92
N ASN A 103 -7.61 41.07 47.79
CA ASN A 103 -7.47 42.23 48.66
C ASN A 103 -8.36 43.36 48.11
N PRO A 104 -9.47 43.72 48.77
CA PRO A 104 -10.44 44.70 48.26
C PRO A 104 -9.89 46.14 48.17
N LEU A 105 -8.68 46.40 48.68
CA LEU A 105 -8.03 47.71 48.63
C LEU A 105 -6.99 47.85 47.52
N THR A 106 -6.72 46.80 46.75
CA THR A 106 -5.69 46.84 45.69
C THR A 106 -6.28 47.37 44.38
N LYS A 107 -5.77 48.52 43.90
CA LYS A 107 -6.10 49.03 42.57
C LYS A 107 -5.66 48.00 41.52
N VAL A 108 -6.64 47.51 40.77
CA VAL A 108 -6.42 46.51 39.72
C VAL A 108 -5.57 47.13 38.61
N SER A 109 -4.29 46.76 38.56
CA SER A 109 -3.46 46.90 37.36
C SER A 109 -3.51 45.54 36.67
N VAL A 110 -4.38 45.41 35.67
CA VAL A 110 -4.39 44.24 34.78
C VAL A 110 -3.07 44.24 34.00
N ARG A 111 -2.06 43.56 34.53
CA ARG A 111 -0.86 43.22 33.76
C ARG A 111 -1.12 41.88 33.07
N CYS A 112 -1.50 41.98 31.80
CA CYS A 112 -1.47 40.86 30.87
C CYS A 112 -0.03 40.31 30.84
N MET A 113 0.15 39.04 31.19
CA MET A 113 1.41 38.34 30.95
C MET A 113 1.36 37.70 29.57
N CYS A 114 2.28 38.20 28.75
CA CYS A 114 2.40 38.08 27.32
C CYS A 114 2.59 36.63 26.87
N MET A 115 1.84 36.27 25.83
CA MET A 115 2.20 35.23 24.88
C MET A 115 3.60 35.50 24.32
N SER A 116 4.41 34.45 24.16
CA SER A 116 5.68 34.54 23.48
C SER A 116 5.51 35.13 22.08
N SER A 117 6.18 36.25 21.84
CA SER A 117 6.50 36.71 20.49
C SER A 117 7.94 37.21 20.48
N ARG A 118 8.66 36.73 19.48
CA ARG A 118 10.08 36.99 19.20
C ARG A 118 10.29 38.49 18.98
N THR A 119 11.47 39.04 19.32
CA THR A 119 12.53 39.55 18.41
C THR A 119 13.58 40.38 19.18
N ILE A 120 14.81 40.32 18.63
CA ILE A 120 16.15 40.86 18.89
C ILE A 120 16.26 42.33 19.40
N THR A 121 17.18 42.61 20.34
CA THR A 121 18.36 43.54 20.24
C THR A 121 18.68 44.32 21.54
N ALA A 122 19.98 44.34 21.87
CA ALA A 122 20.74 45.28 22.71
C ALA A 122 20.43 45.41 24.22
N GLY A 123 21.37 44.87 25.01
CA GLY A 123 22.04 45.63 26.06
C GLY A 123 21.40 45.63 27.45
N VAL A 124 22.28 45.55 28.44
CA VAL A 124 22.06 45.67 29.89
C VAL A 124 21.65 44.37 30.59
N SER A 125 22.67 43.81 31.25
CA SER A 125 22.58 42.73 32.21
C SER A 125 21.85 43.20 33.48
N ILE A 126 20.70 42.59 33.77
CA ILE A 126 20.16 42.52 35.13
C ILE A 126 19.95 41.04 35.42
N THR A 127 20.86 40.50 36.21
CA THR A 127 20.81 39.15 36.76
C THR A 127 19.74 39.09 37.84
N HIS A 128 18.59 38.48 37.55
CA HIS A 128 17.77 37.88 38.60
C HIS A 128 17.02 36.64 38.11
N CYS A 129 17.61 35.49 38.45
CA CYS A 129 17.03 34.16 38.64
C CYS A 129 15.78 33.78 37.83
N CYS A 130 15.97 33.29 36.60
CA CYS A 130 15.11 32.23 36.08
C CYS A 130 15.66 30.89 36.57
N VAL A 131 14.95 30.28 37.53
CA VAL A 131 15.13 28.88 37.89
C VAL A 131 14.95 28.03 36.62
N PRO A 132 15.85 27.08 36.32
CA PRO A 132 15.60 26.14 35.24
C PRO A 132 14.47 25.21 35.67
N CYS A 133 13.35 25.23 34.96
CA CYS A 133 12.40 24.13 35.02
C CYS A 133 13.15 22.85 34.61
N ASN A 134 13.34 21.95 35.58
CA ASN A 134 13.86 20.61 35.34
C ASN A 134 12.89 19.90 34.37
N PHE A 135 13.33 19.72 33.12
CA PHE A 135 12.76 18.75 32.20
C PHE A 135 13.27 17.37 32.62
N PRO A 136 12.41 16.34 32.81
CA PRO A 136 12.87 14.97 32.79
C PRO A 136 13.45 14.69 31.40
N GLN A 137 14.76 14.46 31.32
CA GLN A 137 15.40 13.96 30.12
C GLN A 137 14.72 12.66 29.71
N ARG A 138 14.08 12.65 28.54
CA ARG A 138 13.74 11.39 27.85
C ARG A 138 15.05 10.64 27.65
N ARG A 139 15.07 9.37 28.07
CA ARG A 139 16.16 8.43 27.78
C ARG A 139 16.45 8.43 26.28
N PRO A 140 17.73 8.38 25.85
CA PRO A 140 18.03 8.13 24.44
C PRO A 140 17.49 6.74 24.07
N PRO A 141 16.92 6.55 22.86
CA PRO A 141 16.59 5.22 22.39
C PRO A 141 17.89 4.43 22.31
N GLN A 142 17.95 3.29 23.00
CA GLN A 142 18.99 2.31 22.76
C GLN A 142 18.87 1.88 21.31
N SER A 143 19.93 2.11 20.54
CA SER A 143 20.11 1.53 19.22
C SER A 143 20.34 0.04 19.39
N GLU A 144 19.27 -0.72 19.60
CA GLU A 144 19.30 -2.12 19.23
C GLU A 144 19.17 -2.16 17.71
N ALA A 145 20.31 -2.35 17.06
CA ALA A 145 20.39 -2.66 15.65
C ALA A 145 19.49 -3.87 15.37
N SER A 146 18.31 -3.64 14.80
CA SER A 146 17.51 -4.71 14.20
C SER A 146 18.24 -5.21 12.95
N PRO A 147 18.43 -6.54 12.80
CA PRO A 147 19.22 -7.06 11.71
C PRO A 147 18.42 -7.05 10.40
N VAL A 148 19.11 -6.63 9.34
CA VAL A 148 18.77 -6.80 7.92
C VAL A 148 17.53 -6.03 7.44
N ALA A 149 17.75 -4.77 7.06
CA ALA A 149 16.91 -4.13 6.05
C ALA A 149 17.04 -4.96 4.75
N SER A 150 15.93 -5.57 4.32
CA SER A 150 15.84 -6.20 3.01
C SER A 150 15.99 -5.12 1.91
N PRO A 151 16.79 -5.36 0.85
CA PRO A 151 16.95 -4.40 -0.24
C PRO A 151 15.72 -4.27 -1.15
N ASP A 152 14.60 -4.94 -0.82
CA ASP A 152 13.35 -4.85 -1.56
C ASP A 152 12.63 -3.50 -1.28
N PRO A 153 12.46 -2.62 -2.30
CA PRO A 153 11.78 -1.34 -2.14
C PRO A 153 10.31 -1.49 -1.75
N GLN A 154 9.64 -2.58 -2.13
CA GLN A 154 8.23 -2.81 -1.78
C GLN A 154 8.06 -3.09 -0.29
N ARG A 155 8.99 -3.85 0.29
CA ARG A 155 9.03 -4.10 1.74
C ARG A 155 9.30 -2.82 2.53
N GLN A 156 10.15 -1.94 2.01
CA GLN A 156 10.43 -0.65 2.66
C GLN A 156 9.22 0.28 2.63
N GLU A 157 8.51 0.37 1.49
CA GLU A 157 7.25 1.12 1.42
C GLU A 157 6.19 0.56 2.36
N TRP A 158 6.08 -0.77 2.46
CA TRP A 158 5.17 -1.42 3.40
C TRP A 158 5.54 -1.08 4.84
N PHE A 159 6.83 -1.16 5.20
CA PHE A 159 7.30 -0.72 6.52
C PHE A 159 7.02 0.76 6.79
N ALA A 160 7.25 1.64 5.82
CA ALA A 160 6.97 3.07 5.94
C ALA A 160 5.47 3.38 6.04
N ARG A 161 4.61 2.61 5.39
CA ARG A 161 3.15 2.81 5.50
C ARG A 161 2.59 2.38 6.86
N TYR A 162 3.20 1.40 7.51
CA TYR A 162 2.60 0.72 8.67
C TYR A 162 3.39 0.79 9.98
N PHE A 163 4.69 1.11 9.93
CA PHE A 163 5.58 1.06 11.10
C PHE A 163 6.36 2.35 11.39
N THR A 164 6.18 3.43 10.60
CA THR A 164 6.73 4.75 10.98
C THR A 164 5.70 5.54 11.77
N PHE A 165 6.04 5.87 13.03
CA PHE A 165 5.31 6.76 13.93
C PHE A 165 5.76 8.21 13.79
#